data_AF-A0A662QB43-F1
#
_entry.id   AF-A0A662QB43-F1
#
_cell.length_a   1.000
_cell.length_b   1.000
_cell.length_c   1.000
_cell.angle_alpha   90.00
_cell.angle_beta   90.00
_cell.angle_gamma   90.00
#
_symmetry.space_group_name_H-M   'P 1'
#
loop_
_entity.id
_entity.type
_entity.pdbx_description
1 polymer ?
#
loop_
_entity_poly.entity_id
_entity_poly.type
_entity_poly.pdbx_seq_one_letter_code
_entity_poly.pdbx_strand_id
1 'polypeptide(L)'
;MVERGSPLSKIITFLIVSFSGAYLIDLFILNFPVPTKLELLLTYQIVRVARMFTPFLGVIIALLVSRSPLLEGLRDYGVKIGRRFFPWFLVAISIPPLITVFGVLYALLLGFPVESPTNLLQKLTGSVAPIDPVVLLALIVFSSMLSGATLNAIFAFGEEIGWRGLMLDELLHKV
;
A
#
# COMPACT_ATOMS: atom_id res chain seq x y z
N MET A 1 -2.40 27.00 23.89
CA MET A 1 -3.02 26.39 22.70
C MET A 1 -2.11 26.67 21.53
N VAL A 2 -1.50 25.64 20.94
CA VAL A 2 -0.70 25.80 19.72
C VAL A 2 -1.68 26.09 18.59
N GLU A 3 -1.49 27.20 17.87
CA GLU A 3 -2.29 27.53 16.70
C GLU A 3 -2.15 26.40 15.66
N ARG A 4 -3.19 25.59 15.50
CA ARG A 4 -3.26 24.62 14.41
C ARG A 4 -3.69 25.39 13.16
N GLY A 5 -2.84 25.41 12.13
CA GLY A 5 -3.21 25.93 10.81
C GLY A 5 -4.48 25.25 10.27
N SER A 6 -5.17 25.90 9.32
CA SER A 6 -6.49 25.45 8.88
C SER A 6 -6.46 24.01 8.32
N PRO A 7 -7.47 23.17 8.64
CA PRO A 7 -7.57 21.79 8.13
C PRO A 7 -7.47 21.72 6.60
N LEU A 8 -8.13 22.64 5.92
CA LEU A 8 -8.11 22.74 4.46
C LEU A 8 -6.69 22.97 3.91
N SER A 9 -5.89 23.84 4.56
CA SER A 9 -4.52 24.10 4.14
C SER A 9 -3.65 22.85 4.24
N LYS A 10 -3.80 22.08 5.33
CA LYS A 10 -3.09 20.79 5.51
C LYS A 10 -3.47 19.79 4.44
N ILE A 11 -4.77 19.62 4.17
CA ILE A 11 -5.28 18.68 3.17
C ILE A 11 -4.74 19.05 1.78
N ILE A 12 -4.86 20.31 1.37
CA ILE A 12 -4.37 20.76 0.06
C ILE A 12 -2.86 20.55 -0.05
N THR A 13 -2.10 20.96 0.95
CA THR A 13 -0.63 20.80 0.97
C THR A 13 -0.25 19.31 0.88
N PHE A 14 -0.91 18.47 1.69
CA PHE A 14 -0.70 17.02 1.68
C PHE A 14 -0.97 16.42 0.29
N LEU A 15 -2.11 16.76 -0.33
CA LEU A 15 -2.46 16.23 -1.66
C LEU A 15 -1.46 16.67 -2.72
N ILE A 16 -1.11 17.96 -2.78
CA ILE A 16 -0.15 18.48 -3.75
C ILE A 16 1.18 17.74 -3.64
N VAL A 17 1.73 17.62 -2.42
CA VAL A 17 3.04 16.99 -2.21
C VAL A 17 2.98 15.50 -2.51
N SER A 18 1.93 14.80 -2.05
CA SER A 18 1.79 13.34 -2.23
C SER A 18 1.66 12.98 -3.70
N PHE A 19 0.73 13.63 -4.41
CA PHE A 19 0.52 13.36 -5.83
C PHE A 19 1.70 13.81 -6.69
N SER A 20 2.21 15.03 -6.48
CA SER A 20 3.34 15.51 -7.28
C SER A 20 4.59 14.65 -7.07
N GLY A 21 4.88 14.26 -5.83
CA GLY A 21 5.99 13.36 -5.52
C GLY A 21 5.84 12.00 -6.21
N ALA A 22 4.64 11.40 -6.14
CA ALA A 22 4.37 10.12 -6.81
C ALA A 22 4.52 10.23 -8.34
N TYR A 23 3.89 11.25 -8.95
CA TYR A 23 3.99 11.48 -10.39
C TYR A 23 5.41 11.78 -10.85
N LEU A 24 6.21 12.52 -10.08
CA LEU A 24 7.61 12.77 -10.44
C LEU A 24 8.43 11.48 -10.45
N ILE A 25 8.20 10.58 -9.48
CA ILE A 25 8.83 9.26 -9.45
C ILE A 25 8.38 8.41 -10.64
N ASP A 26 7.07 8.38 -10.93
CA ASP A 26 6.52 7.61 -12.04
C ASP A 26 7.03 8.13 -13.39
N LEU A 27 7.04 9.45 -13.60
CA LEU A 27 7.62 10.07 -14.78
C LEU A 27 9.11 9.73 -14.91
N PHE A 28 9.87 9.81 -13.82
CA PHE A 28 11.28 9.40 -13.83
C PHE A 28 11.42 7.95 -14.29
N ILE A 29 10.66 7.02 -13.69
CA ILE A 29 10.68 5.59 -14.04
C ILE A 29 10.33 5.36 -15.52
N LEU A 30 9.29 6.02 -16.03
CA LEU A 30 8.83 5.85 -17.41
C LEU A 30 9.84 6.29 -18.47
N ASN A 31 10.78 7.17 -18.12
CA ASN A 31 11.85 7.62 -19.02
C ASN A 31 12.99 6.58 -19.16
N PHE A 32 12.96 5.47 -18.41
CA PHE A 32 13.95 4.41 -18.50
C PHE A 32 13.32 3.06 -18.83
N PRO A 33 13.95 2.25 -19.70
CA PRO A 33 13.50 0.88 -19.91
C PRO A 33 13.67 0.07 -18.63
N VAL A 34 12.78 -0.90 -18.41
CA VAL A 34 12.89 -1.83 -17.28
C VAL A 34 14.23 -2.57 -17.39
N PRO A 35 15.13 -2.46 -16.40
CA PRO A 35 16.43 -3.08 -16.49
C PRO A 35 16.34 -4.61 -16.44
N THR A 36 17.15 -5.28 -17.26
CA THR A 36 17.27 -6.76 -17.25
C THR A 36 18.37 -7.27 -16.34
N LYS A 37 19.33 -6.41 -15.96
CA LYS A 37 20.41 -6.75 -15.03
C LYS A 37 19.91 -6.68 -13.59
N LEU A 38 20.23 -7.69 -12.78
CA LEU A 38 19.75 -7.84 -11.40
C LEU A 38 20.05 -6.61 -10.52
N GLU A 39 21.26 -6.06 -10.58
CA GLU A 39 21.65 -4.88 -9.78
C GLU A 39 20.79 -3.65 -10.09
N LEU A 40 20.48 -3.44 -11.37
CA LEU A 40 19.62 -2.34 -11.81
C LEU A 40 18.14 -2.63 -11.51
N LEU A 41 17.72 -3.90 -11.50
CA LEU A 41 16.38 -4.32 -11.12
C LEU A 41 16.10 -4.01 -9.64
N LEU A 42 17.07 -4.26 -8.76
CA LEU A 42 16.94 -3.91 -7.33
C LEU A 42 16.76 -2.41 -7.14
N THR A 43 17.60 -1.59 -7.78
CA THR A 43 17.46 -0.13 -7.77
C THR A 43 16.10 0.30 -8.29
N TYR A 44 15.65 -0.27 -9.40
CA TYR A 44 14.34 -0.02 -9.98
C TYR A 44 13.19 -0.32 -8.99
N GLN A 45 13.23 -1.45 -8.29
CA GLN A 45 12.21 -1.78 -7.28
C GLN A 45 12.28 -0.86 -6.07
N ILE A 46 13.46 -0.47 -5.61
CA ILE A 46 13.62 0.49 -4.51
C ILE A 46 12.97 1.82 -4.88
N VAL A 47 13.18 2.34 -6.09
CA VAL A 47 12.55 3.59 -6.55
C VAL A 47 11.02 3.45 -6.59
N ARG A 48 10.49 2.32 -7.05
CA ARG A 48 9.04 2.05 -7.06
C ARG A 48 8.43 2.02 -5.66
N VAL A 49 9.12 1.41 -4.72
CA VAL A 49 8.69 1.32 -3.33
C VAL A 49 8.85 2.67 -2.62
N ALA A 50 9.87 3.46 -2.97
CA ALA A 50 10.05 4.81 -2.44
C ALA A 50 8.83 5.72 -2.70
N ARG A 51 8.09 5.47 -3.79
CA ARG A 51 6.82 6.16 -4.08
C ARG A 51 5.80 6.05 -2.93
N MET A 52 5.81 4.96 -2.17
CA MET A 52 4.89 4.74 -1.04
C MET A 52 5.16 5.68 0.15
N PHE A 53 6.33 6.35 0.18
CA PHE A 53 6.65 7.38 1.18
C PHE A 53 6.31 8.80 0.74
N THR A 54 5.76 8.99 -0.46
CA THR A 54 5.31 10.32 -0.90
C THR A 54 4.19 10.88 -0.01
N PRO A 55 3.22 10.10 0.51
CA PRO A 55 2.24 10.61 1.46
C PRO A 55 2.86 10.96 2.81
N PHE A 56 3.88 10.22 3.25
CA PHE A 56 4.66 10.54 4.45
C PHE A 56 5.32 11.92 4.34
N LEU A 57 5.95 12.21 3.18
CA LEU A 57 6.50 13.53 2.90
C LEU A 57 5.39 14.60 2.90
N GLY A 58 4.23 14.28 2.33
CA GLY A 58 3.05 15.14 2.38
C GLY A 58 2.63 15.53 3.80
N VAL A 59 2.66 14.56 4.73
CA VAL A 59 2.38 14.82 6.16
C VAL A 59 3.39 15.78 6.77
N ILE A 60 4.68 15.54 6.55
CA ILE A 60 5.74 16.40 7.07
C ILE A 60 5.56 17.83 6.56
N ILE A 61 5.38 18.01 5.25
CA ILE A 61 5.25 19.36 4.67
C ILE A 61 3.96 20.05 5.13
N ALA A 62 2.84 19.33 5.22
CA ALA A 62 1.59 19.88 5.73
C ALA A 62 1.72 20.37 7.19
N LEU A 63 2.41 19.61 8.04
CA LEU A 63 2.69 20.00 9.42
C LEU A 63 3.60 21.24 9.49
N LEU A 64 4.67 21.28 8.68
CA LEU A 64 5.59 22.43 8.61
C LEU A 64 4.88 23.71 8.16
N VAL A 65 4.12 23.65 7.07
CA VAL A 65 3.37 24.80 6.52
C VAL A 65 2.34 25.31 7.53
N SER A 66 1.70 24.39 8.26
CA SER A 66 0.70 24.72 9.28
C SER A 66 1.30 25.07 10.63
N ARG A 67 2.63 25.23 10.71
CA ARG A 67 3.40 25.53 11.93
C ARG A 67 3.06 24.61 13.10
N SER A 68 2.65 23.38 12.79
CA SER A 68 2.30 22.37 13.77
C SER A 68 3.58 21.64 14.22
N PRO A 69 3.70 21.30 15.52
CA PRO A 69 4.86 20.59 16.03
C PRO A 69 4.98 19.21 15.38
N LEU A 70 6.11 18.97 14.72
CA LEU A 70 6.32 17.77 13.88
C LEU A 70 6.17 16.47 14.68
N LEU A 71 6.85 16.36 15.82
CA LEU A 71 6.89 15.11 16.58
C LEU A 71 5.51 14.74 17.12
N GLU A 72 4.78 15.73 17.63
CA GLU A 72 3.42 15.56 18.15
C GLU A 72 2.45 15.24 17.01
N GLY A 73 2.52 15.95 15.88
CA GLY A 73 1.70 15.66 14.71
C GLY A 73 1.94 14.25 14.15
N LEU A 74 3.20 13.82 14.00
CA LEU A 74 3.53 12.47 13.54
C LEU A 74 3.08 11.39 14.54
N ARG A 75 3.13 11.67 15.84
CA ARG A 75 2.61 10.77 16.86
C ARG A 75 1.08 10.69 16.82
N ASP A 76 0.41 11.81 16.59
CA ASP A 76 -1.05 11.91 16.53
C ASP A 76 -1.63 11.18 15.31
N TYR A 77 -0.98 11.32 14.14
CA TYR A 77 -1.40 10.65 12.89
C TYR A 77 -0.84 9.23 12.72
N GLY A 78 0.16 8.85 13.52
CA GLY A 78 0.86 7.57 13.42
C GLY A 78 0.02 6.35 13.86
N VAL A 79 0.68 5.19 13.86
CA VAL A 79 0.03 3.91 14.19
C VAL A 79 -0.42 3.86 15.65
N LYS A 80 -1.71 3.56 15.86
CA LYS A 80 -2.33 3.42 17.19
C LYS A 80 -2.66 1.95 17.44
N ILE A 81 -2.02 1.34 18.44
CA ILE A 81 -2.31 -0.05 18.85
C ILE A 81 -3.34 -0.03 19.98
N GLY A 82 -4.55 -0.51 19.68
CA GLY A 82 -5.65 -0.62 20.63
C GLY A 82 -5.83 -2.03 21.20
N ARG A 83 -6.66 -2.15 22.26
CA ARG A 83 -6.98 -3.44 22.92
C ARG A 83 -7.60 -4.49 21.99
N ARG A 84 -8.22 -4.05 20.88
CA ARG A 84 -8.84 -4.94 19.87
C ARG A 84 -7.94 -5.18 18.65
N PHE A 85 -6.64 -4.91 18.75
CA PHE A 85 -5.70 -5.09 17.65
C PHE A 85 -5.78 -6.51 17.05
N PHE A 86 -5.68 -7.55 17.88
CA PHE A 86 -5.62 -8.93 17.38
C PHE A 86 -6.90 -9.38 16.65
N PRO A 87 -8.13 -9.17 17.18
CA PRO A 87 -9.35 -9.43 16.43
C PRO A 87 -9.42 -8.69 15.09
N TRP A 88 -9.05 -7.39 15.06
CA TRP A 88 -9.07 -6.61 13.82
C TRP A 88 -7.99 -7.04 12.82
N PHE A 89 -6.84 -7.47 13.31
CA PHE A 89 -5.77 -8.03 12.48
C PHE A 89 -6.23 -9.31 11.78
N LEU A 90 -6.90 -10.21 12.51
CA LEU A 90 -7.48 -11.41 11.92
C LEU A 90 -8.54 -11.08 10.86
N VAL A 91 -9.42 -10.11 11.14
CA VAL A 91 -10.39 -9.64 10.14
C VAL A 91 -9.68 -9.09 8.90
N ALA A 92 -8.66 -8.24 9.08
CA ALA A 92 -7.93 -7.62 7.98
C ALA A 92 -7.20 -8.66 7.09
N ILE A 93 -6.61 -9.70 7.68
CA ILE A 93 -5.89 -10.73 6.92
C ILE A 93 -6.85 -11.71 6.21
N SER A 94 -8.04 -11.93 6.77
CA SER A 94 -9.03 -12.86 6.22
C SER A 94 -9.92 -12.26 5.13
N ILE A 95 -10.21 -10.95 5.16
CA ILE A 95 -11.11 -10.32 4.18
C ILE A 95 -10.62 -10.48 2.72
N PRO A 96 -9.38 -10.15 2.35
CA PRO A 96 -8.92 -10.24 0.97
C PRO A 96 -9.06 -11.64 0.34
N PRO A 97 -8.60 -12.75 0.97
CA PRO A 97 -8.78 -14.07 0.38
C PRO A 97 -10.27 -14.48 0.31
N LEU A 98 -11.10 -14.09 1.28
CA LEU A 98 -12.54 -14.35 1.22
C LEU A 98 -13.19 -13.64 0.04
N ILE A 99 -12.89 -12.36 -0.19
CA ILE A 99 -13.39 -11.61 -1.35
C ILE A 99 -12.95 -12.28 -2.65
N THR A 100 -11.70 -12.75 -2.75
CA THR A 100 -11.22 -13.49 -3.93
C THR A 100 -12.01 -14.77 -4.17
N VAL A 101 -12.28 -15.56 -3.13
CA VAL A 101 -13.10 -16.77 -3.24
C VAL A 101 -14.52 -16.44 -3.71
N PHE A 102 -15.17 -15.44 -3.11
CA PHE A 102 -16.50 -15.02 -3.52
C PHE A 102 -16.53 -14.49 -4.97
N GLY A 103 -15.49 -13.76 -5.38
CA GLY A 103 -15.34 -13.28 -6.75
C GLY A 103 -15.22 -14.42 -7.76
N VAL A 104 -14.44 -15.46 -7.43
CA VAL A 104 -14.32 -16.67 -8.27
C VAL A 104 -15.65 -17.40 -8.37
N LEU A 105 -16.33 -17.63 -7.25
CA LEU A 105 -17.65 -18.29 -7.24
C LEU A 105 -18.65 -17.50 -8.07
N TYR A 106 -18.68 -16.18 -7.92
CA TYR A 106 -19.54 -15.30 -8.71
C TYR A 106 -19.25 -15.38 -10.21
N ALA A 107 -17.97 -15.39 -10.61
CA ALA A 107 -17.58 -15.54 -12.01
C ALA A 107 -18.03 -16.90 -12.59
N LEU A 108 -17.86 -17.99 -11.84
CA LEU A 108 -18.32 -19.31 -12.23
C LEU A 108 -19.85 -19.38 -12.40
N LEU A 109 -20.61 -18.73 -11.50
CA LEU A 109 -22.07 -18.65 -11.59
C LEU A 109 -22.54 -17.92 -12.86
N LEU A 110 -21.79 -16.93 -13.32
CA LEU A 110 -22.07 -16.20 -14.56
C LEU A 110 -21.54 -16.93 -15.81
N GLY A 111 -20.91 -18.09 -15.66
CA GLY A 111 -20.33 -18.86 -16.76
C GLY A 111 -19.04 -18.27 -17.33
N PHE A 112 -18.38 -17.36 -16.60
CA PHE A 112 -17.07 -16.86 -17.03
C PHE A 112 -16.00 -17.93 -16.86
N PRO A 113 -15.04 -18.01 -17.81
CA PRO A 113 -13.90 -18.89 -17.64
C PRO A 113 -13.05 -18.40 -16.47
N VAL A 114 -12.79 -19.29 -15.51
CA VAL A 114 -11.87 -19.03 -14.41
C VAL A 114 -10.66 -19.93 -14.57
N GLU A 115 -9.47 -19.31 -14.63
CA GLU A 115 -8.20 -20.01 -14.70
C GLU A 115 -7.39 -19.76 -13.43
N SER A 116 -6.75 -20.82 -12.91
CA SER A 116 -5.82 -20.69 -11.79
C SER A 116 -4.61 -19.83 -12.20
N PRO A 117 -4.21 -18.83 -11.40
CA PRO A 117 -2.99 -18.06 -11.64
C PRO A 117 -1.74 -18.94 -11.77
N THR A 118 -1.69 -20.08 -11.07
CA THR A 118 -0.56 -21.02 -11.15
C THR A 118 -0.46 -21.71 -12.50
N ASN A 119 -1.60 -22.05 -13.12
CA ASN A 119 -1.61 -22.62 -14.46
C ASN A 119 -1.18 -21.59 -15.51
N LEU A 120 -1.66 -20.34 -15.37
CA LEU A 120 -1.25 -19.24 -16.22
C LEU A 120 0.26 -18.99 -16.09
N LEU A 121 0.80 -19.00 -14.87
CA LEU A 121 2.23 -18.82 -14.64
C LEU A 121 3.06 -19.89 -15.36
N GLN A 122 2.69 -21.16 -15.22
CA GLN A 122 3.40 -22.27 -15.88
C GLN A 122 3.36 -22.16 -17.40
N LYS A 123 2.23 -21.71 -17.97
CA LYS A 123 2.11 -21.43 -19.41
C LYS A 123 3.04 -20.31 -19.86
N LEU A 124 3.14 -19.24 -19.08
CA LEU A 124 3.98 -18.07 -19.40
C LEU A 124 5.48 -18.37 -19.25
N THR A 125 5.86 -19.18 -18.26
CA THR A 125 7.27 -19.52 -18.00
C THR A 125 7.74 -20.73 -18.80
N GLY A 126 6.82 -21.50 -19.41
CA GLY A 126 7.13 -22.78 -20.04
C GLY A 126 7.68 -23.83 -19.07
N SER A 127 7.55 -23.58 -17.76
CA SER A 127 8.08 -24.45 -16.70
C SER A 127 6.93 -25.06 -15.91
N VAL A 128 6.93 -26.39 -15.81
CA VAL A 128 6.03 -27.11 -14.92
C VAL A 128 6.71 -27.16 -13.56
N ALA A 129 6.12 -26.48 -12.57
CA ALA A 129 6.59 -26.61 -11.20
C ALA A 129 6.42 -28.08 -10.76
N PRO A 130 7.40 -28.70 -10.09
CA PRO A 130 7.29 -30.07 -9.60
C PRO A 130 6.40 -30.17 -8.34
N ILE A 131 5.40 -29.30 -8.23
CA ILE A 131 4.51 -29.13 -7.09
C ILE A 131 3.10 -29.04 -7.65
N ASP A 132 2.15 -29.68 -6.97
CA ASP A 132 0.73 -29.58 -7.30
C ASP A 132 0.28 -28.10 -7.43
N PRO A 133 -0.46 -27.72 -8.50
CA PRO A 133 -0.86 -26.33 -8.73
C PRO A 133 -1.71 -25.71 -7.62
N VAL A 134 -2.49 -26.50 -6.88
CA VAL A 134 -3.30 -26.02 -5.74
C VAL A 134 -2.40 -25.75 -4.54
N VAL A 135 -1.44 -26.65 -4.27
CA VAL A 135 -0.41 -26.43 -3.23
C VAL A 135 0.42 -25.19 -3.54
N LEU A 136 0.85 -25.00 -4.80
CA LEU A 136 1.58 -23.81 -5.21
C LEU A 136 0.75 -22.54 -5.01
N LEU A 137 -0.55 -22.56 -5.33
CA LEU A 137 -1.44 -21.42 -5.13
C LEU A 137 -1.57 -21.09 -3.63
N ALA A 138 -1.77 -22.10 -2.79
CA ALA A 138 -1.85 -21.91 -1.35
C ALA A 138 -0.56 -21.29 -0.77
N LEU A 139 0.61 -21.74 -1.24
CA LEU A 139 1.90 -21.17 -0.85
C LEU A 139 2.05 -19.71 -1.30
N ILE A 140 1.65 -19.37 -2.53
CA ILE A 140 1.69 -17.98 -3.02
C ILE A 140 0.78 -17.09 -2.18
N VAL A 141 -0.45 -17.52 -1.90
CA VAL A 141 -1.40 -16.74 -1.09
C VAL A 141 -0.86 -16.55 0.33
N PHE A 142 -0.41 -17.62 0.98
CA PHE A 142 0.17 -17.56 2.32
C PHE A 142 1.41 -16.67 2.38
N SER A 143 2.34 -16.83 1.43
CA SER A 143 3.53 -15.99 1.32
C SER A 143 3.19 -14.52 1.10
N SER A 144 2.17 -14.25 0.27
CA SER A 144 1.69 -12.88 0.01
C SER A 144 1.07 -12.25 1.26
N MET A 145 0.29 -13.01 2.03
CA MET A 145 -0.26 -12.55 3.31
C MET A 145 0.85 -12.23 4.32
N LEU A 146 1.85 -13.10 4.44
CA LEU A 146 2.99 -12.90 5.34
C LEU A 146 3.83 -11.68 4.93
N SER A 147 4.16 -11.57 3.63
CA SER A 147 4.90 -10.44 3.08
C SER A 147 4.13 -9.12 3.25
N GLY A 148 2.82 -9.16 3.01
CA GLY A 148 1.88 -8.06 3.22
C GLY A 148 1.90 -7.53 4.66
N ALA A 149 1.79 -8.45 5.63
CA ALA A 149 1.74 -8.13 7.05
C ALA A 149 3.11 -7.73 7.66
N THR A 150 4.22 -7.95 6.95
CA THR A 150 5.58 -7.72 7.45
C THR A 150 6.31 -6.66 6.64
N LEU A 151 7.04 -7.06 5.59
CA LEU A 151 7.89 -6.18 4.78
C LEU A 151 7.06 -5.07 4.13
N ASN A 152 5.92 -5.42 3.54
CA ASN A 152 5.07 -4.43 2.90
C ASN A 152 4.44 -3.46 3.91
N ALA A 153 4.22 -3.88 5.16
CA ALA A 153 3.70 -2.99 6.19
C ALA A 153 4.66 -1.82 6.50
N ILE A 154 5.97 -2.04 6.39
CA ILE A 154 6.99 -0.98 6.55
C ILE A 154 6.84 0.07 5.45
N PHE A 155 6.64 -0.36 4.21
CA PHE A 155 6.48 0.55 3.07
C PHE A 155 5.10 1.22 3.07
N ALA A 156 4.06 0.47 3.40
CA ALA A 156 2.70 0.96 3.53
C ALA A 156 2.54 1.94 4.71
N PHE A 157 3.43 1.94 5.70
CA PHE A 157 3.40 2.91 6.80
C PHE A 157 3.35 4.36 6.31
N GLY A 158 4.10 4.68 5.24
CA GLY A 158 4.11 6.02 4.66
C GLY A 158 2.75 6.41 4.08
N GLU A 159 2.06 5.45 3.46
CA GLU A 159 0.68 5.61 2.96
C GLU A 159 -0.33 5.69 4.12
N GLU A 160 -0.18 4.83 5.14
CA GLU A 160 -1.10 4.78 6.28
C GLU A 160 -1.11 6.09 7.09
N ILE A 161 0.06 6.64 7.44
CA ILE A 161 0.11 7.92 8.18
C ILE A 161 -0.47 9.09 7.37
N GLY A 162 -0.35 9.04 6.04
CA GLY A 162 -0.88 10.06 5.14
C GLY A 162 -2.38 9.97 4.99
N TRP A 163 -2.88 8.82 4.55
CA TRP A 163 -4.29 8.63 4.20
C TRP A 163 -5.17 8.41 5.43
N ARG A 164 -4.78 7.50 6.34
CA ARG A 164 -5.59 7.11 7.51
C ARG A 164 -5.26 7.95 8.73
N GLY A 165 -4.06 8.53 8.79
CA GLY A 165 -3.68 9.53 9.77
C GLY A 165 -4.18 10.92 9.37
N LEU A 166 -3.33 11.70 8.68
CA LEU A 166 -3.62 13.11 8.41
C LEU A 166 -4.89 13.34 7.61
N MET A 167 -5.06 12.71 6.45
CA MET A 167 -6.18 13.02 5.55
C MET A 167 -7.53 12.66 6.19
N LEU A 168 -7.65 11.46 6.76
CA LEU A 168 -8.89 11.04 7.41
C LEU A 168 -9.20 11.91 8.64
N ASP A 169 -8.23 12.17 9.52
CA ASP A 169 -8.45 12.96 10.73
C ASP A 169 -8.87 14.40 10.38
N GLU A 170 -8.20 15.05 9.42
CA GLU A 170 -8.53 16.42 9.01
C GLU A 170 -9.85 16.51 8.22
N LEU A 171 -10.30 15.45 7.54
CA LEU A 171 -11.62 15.40 6.91
C LEU A 171 -12.75 15.17 7.93
N LEU A 172 -12.50 14.38 8.98
CA LEU A 172 -13.48 14.09 10.04
C LEU A 172 -13.58 15.20 11.07
N HIS A 173 -12.48 15.91 11.36
CA HIS A 173 -12.51 17.19 12.06
C HIS A 173 -13.12 18.23 11.12
N LYS A 174 -14.45 18.30 11.12
CA LYS A 174 -15.27 19.25 10.37
C LYS A 174 -14.53 20.57 10.13
N VAL A 175 -14.32 20.89 8.84
CA VAL A 175 -14.21 22.28 8.36
C VAL A 175 -15.33 23.12 8.96
#